data_AF-A0A800II74-F1
#
_entry.id   AF-A0A800II74-F1
#
_cell.length_a   1.000
_cell.length_b   1.000
_cell.length_c   1.000
_cell.angle_alpha   90.00
_cell.angle_beta   90.00
_cell.angle_gamma   90.00
#
_symmetry.space_group_name_H-M   'P 1'
#
loop_
_entity.id
_entity.type
_entity.pdbx_description
1 polymer ?
#
loop_
_entity_poly.entity_id
_entity_poly.type
_entity_poly.pdbx_seq_one_letter_code
_entity_poly.pdbx_strand_id
1 'polypeptide(L)' 'VIVLRDVQELSYEQISHVLGCPTGTVKSRVNRARLRLQALLRQCHIEV' A
#
# COMPACT_ATOMS: atom_id res chain seq x y z
N VAL A 1 1.68 -0.67 -5.53
CA VAL A 1 2.04 -1.41 -4.29
C VAL A 1 0.80 -1.77 -3.48
N ILE A 2 -0.08 -0.82 -3.12
CA ILE A 2 -1.30 -1.09 -2.34
C ILE A 2 -2.22 -2.13 -3.01
N VAL A 3 -2.44 -2.08 -4.32
CA VAL A 3 -3.22 -3.10 -5.06
C VAL A 3 -2.64 -4.50 -4.90
N LEU A 4 -1.32 -4.65 -5.05
CA LEU A 4 -0.64 -5.94 -4.88
C LEU A 4 -0.81 -6.49 -3.46
N ARG A 5 -0.87 -5.61 -2.45
CA ARG A 5 -0.95 -6.01 -1.04
C ARG A 5 -2.38 -6.22 -0.55
N ASP A 6 -3.30 -5.33 -0.90
CA ASP A 6 -4.64 -5.24 -0.31
C ASP A 6 -5.73 -5.82 -1.21
N VAL A 7 -5.46 -6.02 -2.51
CA VAL A 7 -6.40 -6.64 -3.46
C VAL A 7 -5.92 -8.02 -3.90
N GLN A 8 -4.63 -8.14 -4.22
CA GLN A 8 -4.02 -9.42 -4.64
C GLN A 8 -3.39 -10.19 -3.46
N GLU A 9 -3.44 -9.63 -2.25
CA GLU A 9 -3.01 -10.26 -0.99
C GLU A 9 -1.55 -10.77 -0.95
N LEU A 10 -0.69 -10.33 -1.86
CA LEU A 10 0.70 -10.75 -1.93
C LEU A 10 1.46 -10.34 -0.66
N SER A 11 2.37 -11.21 -0.20
CA SER A 11 3.27 -10.91 0.91
C SER A 11 4.22 -9.75 0.56
N TYR A 12 4.75 -9.04 1.57
CA TYR A 12 5.73 -7.99 1.31
C TYR A 12 6.99 -8.50 0.59
N GLU A 13 7.36 -9.76 0.80
CA GLU A 13 8.48 -10.40 0.12
C GLU A 13 8.17 -10.70 -1.34
N GLN A 14 6.98 -11.23 -1.63
CA GLN A 14 6.52 -11.44 -3.02
C GLN A 14 6.47 -10.10 -3.78
N ILE A 15 5.97 -9.04 -3.15
CA ILE A 15 5.93 -7.70 -3.75
C ILE A 15 7.35 -7.14 -3.94
N SER A 16 8.25 -7.36 -2.99
CA SER A 16 9.67 -6.99 -3.09
C SER A 16 10.33 -7.63 -4.31
N HIS A 17 10.09 -8.94 -4.50
CA HIS A 17 10.58 -9.69 -5.65
C HIS A 17 9.99 -9.21 -6.98
N VAL A 18 8.66 -9.02 -7.06
CA VAL A 18 7.97 -8.53 -8.25
C VAL A 18 8.44 -7.12 -8.68
N LEU A 19 8.70 -6.24 -7.71
CA LEU A 19 9.06 -4.85 -7.97
C LEU A 19 10.58 -4.58 -7.97
N GLY A 20 11.41 -5.58 -7.68
CA GLY A 20 12.86 -5.42 -7.61
C GLY A 20 13.32 -4.36 -6.61
N CYS A 21 12.65 -4.24 -5.46
CA CYS A 21 12.95 -3.22 -4.46
C CYS A 21 12.98 -3.79 -3.05
N PRO A 22 13.75 -3.23 -2.09
CA PRO A 22 13.83 -3.78 -0.75
C PRO A 22 12.46 -3.89 -0.05
N THR A 23 12.28 -4.91 0.78
CA THR A 23 11.05 -5.12 1.58
C THR A 23 10.70 -3.91 2.45
N GLY A 24 11.71 -3.17 2.96
CA GLY A 24 11.49 -1.90 3.68
C GLY A 24 10.86 -0.81 2.80
N THR A 25 11.22 -0.76 1.52
CA THR A 25 10.61 0.13 0.52
C THR A 25 9.15 -0.25 0.27
N VAL A 26 8.85 -1.54 0.17
CA VAL A 26 7.46 -2.04 0.06
C VAL A 26 6.62 -1.57 1.25
N LYS A 27 7.08 -1.84 2.48
CA LYS A 27 6.39 -1.41 3.72
C LYS A 27 6.11 0.10 3.73
N SER A 28 7.13 0.91 3.43
CA SER A 28 6.98 2.37 3.43
C SER A 28 6.02 2.88 2.34
N ARG A 29 6.02 2.27 1.14
CA ARG A 29 5.10 2.61 0.05
C ARG A 29 3.67 2.21 0.37
N VAL A 30 3.44 1.05 1.00
CA VAL A 30 2.10 0.63 1.46
C VAL A 30 1.57 1.60 2.51
N ASN A 31 2.37 1.94 3.52
CA ASN A 31 1.96 2.88 4.56
C ASN A 31 1.56 4.25 3.97
N ARG A 32 2.43 4.83 3.12
CA ARG A 32 2.13 6.11 2.46
C ARG A 32 0.87 6.05 1.58
N ALA A 33 0.67 4.96 0.86
CA ALA A 33 -0.52 4.79 0.02
C ALA A 33 -1.80 4.73 0.86
N ARG A 34 -1.79 4.01 1.99
CA ARG A 34 -2.93 3.93 2.92
C ARG A 34 -3.23 5.27 3.58
N LEU A 35 -2.22 6.00 4.03
CA LEU A 35 -2.40 7.35 4.59
C LEU A 35 -3.02 8.30 3.56
N ARG A 36 -2.56 8.25 2.31
CA ARG A 36 -3.13 9.05 1.22
C ARG A 36 -4.57 8.66 0.93
N LEU A 37 -4.88 7.36 0.92
CA LEU A 37 -6.25 6.87 0.73
C LEU A 37 -7.17 7.35 1.85
N GLN A 38 -6.74 7.25 3.11
CA GLN A 38 -7.50 7.76 4.26
C GLN A 38 -7.79 9.26 4.12
N ALA A 39 -6.78 10.06 3.72
CA ALA A 39 -6.97 11.50 3.52
C ALA A 39 -8.00 11.81 2.42
N LEU A 40 -7.96 11.06 1.30
CA LEU A 40 -8.93 11.22 0.21
C LEU A 40 -10.35 10.83 0.64
N LEU A 41 -10.49 9.74 1.40
CA LEU A 41 -11.80 9.29 1.88
C LEU A 41 -12.40 10.32 2.85
N ARG A 42 -11.58 10.88 3.75
CA ARG A 42 -12.00 12.00 4.62
C ARG A 42 -12.42 13.23 3.82
N GLN A 43 -11.69 13.58 2.76
CA GLN A 43 -12.05 14.69 1.87
C GLN A 43 -13.41 14.45 1.18
N CYS A 44 -13.75 13.19 0.90
CA CYS A 44 -15.03 12.78 0.35
C CYS A 44 -16.15 12.61 1.40
N HIS A 45 -15.93 13.02 2.66
CA HIS A 45 -16.86 12.83 3.78
C HIS A 45 -17.19 11.34 4.07
N ILE A 46 -16.26 10.44 3.75
CA ILE A 46 -16.33 9.02 4.11
C ILE A 46 -15.50 8.82 5.38
N GLU A 47 -16.13 8.31 6.44
CA GLU A 47 -15.45 7.99 7.71
C GLU A 47 -14.72 6.63 7.62
N VAL A 48 -13.44 6.62 8.01
CA VAL A 48 -12.52 5.47 7.88
C VAL A 48 -11.49 5.44 9.00
#